data_AF-A0A3D5ZCS0-F1
#
_entry.id   AF-A0A3D5ZCS0-F1
#
_cell.length_a   1.000
_cell.length_b   1.000
_cell.length_c   1.000
_cell.angle_alpha   90.00
_cell.angle_beta   90.00
_cell.angle_gamma   90.00
#
_symmetry.space_group_name_H-M   'P 1'
#
loop_
_entity.id
_entity.type
_entity.pdbx_description
1 polymer ?
#
loop_
_entity_poly.entity_id
_entity_poly.type
_entity_poly.pdbx_seq_one_letter_code
_entity_poly.pdbx_strand_id
1 'polypeptide(L)' 'MLRDVGNLLLVNQTVGIQLSIQQGTLGGTAVYTETFSPTTNAFGLVKLEIGTGESPPFLFK' A
#
# COMPACT_ATOMS: atom_id res chain seq x y z
N MET A 1 -10.49 -4.45 -2.93
CA MET A 1 -11.59 -4.38 -1.95
C MET A 1 -11.22 -5.20 -0.73
N LEU A 2 -11.55 -4.73 0.47
CA LEU A 2 -11.17 -5.36 1.73
C LEU A 2 -12.39 -6.04 2.36
N ARG A 3 -12.21 -7.31 2.71
CA ARG A 3 -13.23 -8.17 3.33
C ARG A 3 -12.63 -8.94 4.49
N ASP A 4 -13.47 -9.34 5.44
CA ASP A 4 -13.09 -10.26 6.50
C ASP A 4 -13.20 -11.74 6.05
N VAL A 5 -12.91 -12.66 6.97
CA VAL A 5 -13.00 -14.12 6.73
C VAL A 5 -14.42 -14.59 6.42
N GLY A 6 -15.44 -13.85 6.89
CA GLY A 6 -16.85 -14.08 6.59
C GLY A 6 -17.31 -13.46 5.27
N ASN A 7 -16.37 -12.91 4.48
CA ASN A 7 -16.62 -12.19 3.23
C ASN A 7 -17.43 -10.89 3.40
N LEU A 8 -17.54 -10.36 4.63
CA LEU A 8 -18.18 -9.08 4.90
C LEU A 8 -17.25 -7.92 4.52
N LEU A 9 -17.82 -6.83 4.04
CA LEU A 9 -17.04 -5.63 3.71
C LEU A 9 -16.52 -4.98 4.99
N LEU A 10 -15.23 -4.66 5.01
CA LEU A 10 -14.65 -3.85 6.07
C LEU A 10 -14.92 -2.38 5.76
N VAL A 11 -15.90 -1.77 6.42
CA VAL A 11 -16.32 -0.36 6.21
C VAL A 11 -15.81 0.51 7.37
N ASN A 12 -15.36 1.73 7.06
CA ASN A 12 -14.81 2.70 8.02
C ASN A 12 -13.65 2.14 8.87
N GLN A 13 -12.90 1.20 8.32
CA GLN A 13 -11.74 0.61 8.99
C GLN A 13 -10.45 1.24 8.51
N THR A 14 -9.63 1.70 9.44
CA THR A 14 -8.24 2.08 9.18
C THR A 14 -7.40 0.84 8.92
N VAL A 15 -6.64 0.85 7.83
CA VAL A 15 -5.80 -0.28 7.43
C VAL A 15 -4.40 0.21 7.15
N GLY A 16 -3.41 -0.39 7.81
CA GLY A 16 -2.00 -0.14 7.49
C GLY A 16 -1.61 -0.87 6.21
N ILE A 17 -1.03 -0.13 5.26
CA ILE A 17 -0.56 -0.66 3.98
C ILE A 17 0.88 -0.19 3.77
N GLN A 18 1.76 -1.10 3.36
CA GLN A 18 3.12 -0.79 2.94
C GLN A 18 3.30 -1.19 1.48
N LEU A 19 3.79 -0.25 0.67
CA LEU A 19 4.27 -0.49 -0.69
C LEU A 19 5.78 -0.45 -0.67
N SER A 20 6.44 -1.47 -1.24
CA SER A 20 7.89 -1.50 -1.37
C SER A 20 8.31 -1.95 -2.77
N ILE A 21 9.29 -1.28 -3.37
CA ILE A 21 9.99 -1.78 -4.56
C ILE A 21 11.31 -2.39 -4.11
N GLN A 22 11.53 -3.65 -4.43
CA GLN A 22 12.73 -4.40 -4.08
C GLN A 22 13.60 -4.58 -5.32
N GLN A 23 14.90 -4.35 -5.20
CA GLN A 23 15.85 -4.51 -6.29
C GLN A 23 16.50 -5.91 -6.26
N GLY A 24 16.66 -6.52 -7.43
CA GLY A 24 17.32 -7.81 -7.59
C GLY A 24 16.37 -8.98 -7.40
N THR A 25 16.52 -9.72 -6.31
CA THR A 25 15.72 -10.91 -6.01
C THR A 25 14.49 -10.57 -5.17
N LEU A 26 13.54 -11.51 -5.08
CA LEU A 26 12.49 -11.46 -4.06
C LEU A 26 13.14 -11.43 -2.67
N GLY A 27 12.73 -10.49 -1.80
CA GLY A 27 13.35 -10.26 -0.49
C GLY A 27 14.63 -9.39 -0.54
N GLY A 28 15.00 -8.87 -1.70
CA GLY A 28 16.16 -7.98 -1.87
C GLY A 28 15.96 -6.60 -1.22
N THR A 29 16.97 -5.73 -1.36
CA THR A 29 16.95 -4.39 -0.76
C THR A 29 15.73 -3.60 -1.23
N ALA A 30 14.94 -3.08 -0.28
CA ALA A 30 13.87 -2.15 -0.56
C ALA A 30 14.49 -0.80 -0.96
N VAL A 31 14.29 -0.43 -2.22
CA VAL A 31 14.80 0.81 -2.81
C VAL A 31 13.71 1.88 -2.92
N TYR A 32 12.47 1.57 -2.59
CA TYR A 32 11.38 2.53 -2.45
C TYR A 32 10.44 2.00 -1.40
N THR A 33 9.97 2.84 -0.49
CA THR A 33 8.94 2.45 0.49
C THR A 33 7.95 3.58 0.70
N GLU A 34 6.66 3.25 0.65
CA GLU A 34 5.56 4.11 1.07
C GLU A 34 4.72 3.37 2.12
N THR A 35 4.25 4.12 3.11
CA THR A 35 3.32 3.62 4.11
C THR A 35 2.06 4.45 4.11
N PHE A 36 0.92 3.78 4.21
CA PHE A 36 -0.39 4.39 4.17
C PHE A 36 -1.24 3.86 5.31
N SER A 37 -2.13 4.71 5.81
CA SER A 37 -3.16 4.34 6.79
C SER A 37 -4.55 4.81 6.33
N PRO A 38 -5.03 4.43 5.13
CA PRO A 38 -6.33 4.85 4.65
C PRO A 38 -7.46 4.22 5.46
N THR A 39 -8.61 4.88 5.45
CA THR A 39 -9.87 4.33 5.96
C THR A 39 -10.71 3.83 4.80
N THR A 40 -11.25 2.61 4.90
CA THR A 40 -12.13 2.04 3.88
C THR A 40 -13.46 2.78 3.77
N ASN A 41 -13.97 2.96 2.54
CA ASN A 41 -15.28 3.56 2.30
C ASN A 41 -16.44 2.56 2.51
N ALA A 42 -17.68 3.01 2.25
CA ALA A 42 -18.90 2.19 2.35
C ALA A 42 -18.90 0.92 1.47
N PHE A 43 -18.00 0.83 0.50
CA PHE A 43 -17.83 -0.31 -0.40
C PHE A 43 -16.60 -1.17 -0.06
N GLY A 44 -15.94 -0.91 1.08
CA GLY A 44 -14.71 -1.60 1.47
C GLY A 44 -13.52 -1.29 0.56
N LEU A 45 -13.51 -0.13 -0.09
CA LEU A 45 -12.43 0.31 -0.97
C LEU A 45 -11.57 1.38 -0.27
N VAL A 46 -10.30 1.41 -0.63
CA VAL A 46 -9.36 2.51 -0.29
C VAL A 46 -8.84 3.11 -1.59
N LYS A 47 -8.49 4.40 -1.54
CA LYS A 47 -7.73 5.07 -2.60
C LYS A 47 -6.32 5.29 -2.08
N LEU A 48 -5.33 4.93 -2.89
CA LEU A 48 -3.91 5.20 -2.63
C LEU A 48 -3.40 6.13 -3.72
N GLU A 49 -2.63 7.13 -3.33
CA GLU A 49 -1.85 7.97 -4.22
C GLU A 49 -0.39 7.61 -3.99
N ILE A 50 0.27 7.10 -5.03
CA ILE A 50 1.63 6.55 -4.98
C ILE A 50 2.56 7.56 -5.64
N GLY A 51 3.77 7.71 -5.09
CA GLY A 51 4.79 8.62 -5.63
C GLY A 51 5.18 9.75 -4.68
N THR A 52 4.71 9.72 -3.44
CA THR A 52 5.07 10.64 -2.35
C THR A 52 6.15 10.10 -1.41
N GLY A 53 6.46 8.80 -1.51
CA GLY A 53 7.48 8.14 -0.70
C GLY A 53 8.90 8.51 -1.11
N GLU A 54 9.83 8.14 -0.24
CA GLU A 54 11.26 8.37 -0.45
C GLU A 54 11.77 7.51 -1.62
N SER A 55 12.01 8.15 -2.77
CA SER A 55 12.71 7.53 -3.90
C SER A 55 14.19 7.90 -3.88
N PRO A 56 15.12 6.93 -4.03
CA PRO A 56 16.47 7.23 -4.47
C PRO A 56 16.37 7.94 -5.83
N PRO A 57 17.19 8.96 -6.08
CA PRO A 57 17.07 9.88 -7.22
C PRO A 57 17.19 9.25 -8.63
N PHE A 58 17.32 7.93 -8.74
CA PHE A 58 17.61 7.22 -9.99
C PHE A 58 16.60 6.12 -10.36
N LEU A 59 15.51 5.95 -9.59
CA LEU A 59 14.61 4.79 -9.79
C LEU A 59 13.54 4.94 -10.88
N PHE A 60 13.28 6.17 -11.36
CA PHE A 60 12.37 6.41 -12.48
C PHE A 60 12.98 7.46 -13.41
N LYS A 61 13.62 7.01 -14.48
CA LYS A 61 13.97 7.81 -15.66
C LYS A 61 13.18 7.30 -16.85
#